data_AF-A0A3R6KVM4-F1
#
_entry.id   AF-A0A3R6KVM4-F1
#
_cell.length_a   1.000
_cell.length_b   1.000
_cell.length_c   1.000
_cell.angle_alpha   90.00
_cell.angle_beta   90.00
_cell.angle_gamma   90.00
#
_symmetry.space_group_name_H-M   'P 1'
#
loop_
_entity.id
_entity.type
_entity.pdbx_description
1 polymer ?
#
loop_
_entity_poly.entity_id
_entity_poly.type
_entity_poly.pdbx_seq_one_letter_code
_entity_poly.pdbx_strand_id
1 'polypeptide(L)'
;MKIDLAQGMVQTLYADVPEDGTLPEVVECDSVATCAVMIRTEAIRKDHIGIIPEDNFIYWDDTEWGHRMHLAGYRTVTLAAAKALHQMGANNKKDGSE
;
A
#
# COMPACT_ATOMS: atom_id res chain seq x y z
N MET A 1 -2.30 -0.19 5.28
CA MET A 1 -1.36 0.38 6.27
C MET A 1 -2.03 1.50 7.05
N LYS A 2 -1.66 1.71 8.31
CA LYS A 2 -2.07 2.89 9.12
C LYS A 2 -0.86 3.76 9.41
N ILE A 3 -1.01 5.07 9.23
CA ILE A 3 0.08 6.04 9.37
C ILE A 3 -0.03 6.68 10.75
N ASP A 4 1.04 6.55 11.55
CA ASP A 4 1.23 7.33 12.77
C ASP A 4 2.25 8.43 12.50
N LEU A 5 1.73 9.61 12.15
CA LEU A 5 2.57 10.79 11.90
C LEU A 5 3.24 11.33 13.17
N ALA A 6 2.68 11.09 14.35
CA ALA A 6 3.28 11.56 15.60
C ALA A 6 4.54 10.77 15.95
N GLN A 7 4.57 9.49 15.58
CA GLN A 7 5.72 8.60 15.79
C GLN A 7 6.59 8.42 14.54
N GLY A 8 6.17 8.97 13.39
CA GLY A 8 6.87 8.77 12.11
C GLY A 8 6.89 7.30 11.69
N MET A 9 5.81 6.57 11.97
CA MET A 9 5.70 5.12 11.75
C MET A 9 4.54 4.77 10.83
N VAL A 10 4.66 3.62 10.18
CA VAL A 10 3.59 3.00 9.41
C VAL A 10 3.38 1.58 9.92
N GLN A 11 2.14 1.27 10.31
CA GLN A 11 1.75 -0.07 10.72
C GLN A 11 1.12 -0.82 9.53
N THR A 12 1.65 -2.01 9.25
CA THR A 12 1.01 -2.97 8.35
C THR A 12 -0.14 -3.65 9.09
N LEU A 13 -1.36 -3.41 8.62
CA LEU A 13 -2.56 -4.03 9.19
C LEU A 13 -2.55 -5.52 8.88
N TYR A 14 -2.87 -6.35 9.88
CA TYR A 14 -2.92 -7.81 9.76
C TYR A 14 -1.61 -8.46 9.30
N ALA A 15 -0.47 -7.79 9.55
CA ALA A 15 0.84 -8.41 9.37
C ALA A 15 0.93 -9.70 10.19
N ASP A 16 1.55 -10.72 9.60
CA ASP A 16 1.78 -12.03 10.22
C ASP A 16 0.50 -12.79 10.62
N VAL A 17 -0.66 -12.37 10.10
CA VAL A 17 -1.93 -13.10 10.27
C VAL A 17 -2.13 -14.03 9.06
N PRO A 18 -2.39 -15.33 9.29
CA PRO A 18 -2.72 -16.25 8.21
C PRO A 18 -3.98 -15.83 7.45
N GLU A 19 -3.95 -15.94 6.13
CA GLU A 19 -5.11 -15.67 5.29
C GLU A 19 -6.03 -16.91 5.23
N ASP A 20 -6.75 -17.15 6.33
CA ASP A 20 -7.63 -18.31 6.55
C ASP A 20 -9.12 -18.02 6.28
N GLY A 21 -9.41 -16.83 5.73
CA GLY A 21 -10.77 -16.36 5.44
C GLY A 21 -11.46 -15.66 6.62
N THR A 22 -10.78 -15.45 7.75
CA THR A 22 -11.34 -14.70 8.89
C THR A 22 -11.10 -13.18 8.81
N LEU A 23 -10.19 -12.74 7.94
CA LEU A 23 -9.92 -11.32 7.72
C LEU A 23 -11.12 -10.62 7.05
N PRO A 24 -11.36 -9.32 7.33
CA PRO A 24 -12.44 -8.59 6.69
C PRO A 24 -12.27 -8.52 5.16
N GLU A 25 -13.38 -8.62 4.43
CA GLU A 25 -13.40 -8.50 2.96
C GLU A 25 -12.90 -7.13 2.49
N VAL A 26 -13.21 -6.07 3.25
CA VAL A 26 -12.77 -4.70 2.99
C VAL A 26 -12.07 -4.17 4.22
N VAL A 27 -10.81 -3.75 4.05
CA VAL A 27 -10.04 -3.12 5.12
C VAL A 27 -9.77 -1.68 4.73
N GLU A 28 -10.29 -0.75 5.53
CA GLU A 28 -9.98 0.67 5.39
C GLU A 28 -8.60 0.99 5.97
N CYS A 29 -7.83 1.76 5.23
CA CYS A 29 -6.44 2.06 5.55
C CYS A 29 -6.07 3.47 5.06
N ASP A 30 -4.91 3.95 5.47
CA ASP A 30 -4.42 5.28 5.09
C ASP A 30 -3.55 5.20 3.83
N SER A 31 -2.86 4.07 3.63
CA SER A 31 -2.08 3.77 2.43
C SER A 31 -2.01 2.25 2.18
N VAL A 32 -1.64 1.85 0.96
CA VAL A 32 -1.50 0.48 0.47
C VAL A 32 -0.20 0.34 -0.34
N ALA A 33 0.38 -0.86 -0.37
CA ALA A 33 1.48 -1.14 -1.28
C ALA A 33 1.02 -0.92 -2.73
N THR A 34 1.71 -0.05 -3.46
CA THR A 34 1.27 0.46 -4.77
C THR A 34 1.57 -0.45 -5.95
N CYS A 35 2.15 -1.63 -5.72
CA CYS A 35 2.51 -2.58 -6.78
C CYS A 35 1.30 -3.16 -7.53
N ALA A 36 0.11 -3.14 -6.92
CA ALA A 36 -1.16 -3.52 -7.55
C ALA A 36 -2.33 -2.72 -6.97
N VAL A 37 -2.63 -1.57 -7.57
CA VAL A 37 -3.70 -0.67 -7.11
C VAL A 37 -4.57 -0.18 -8.27
N MET A 38 -5.82 0.16 -7.95
CA MET A 38 -6.73 0.81 -8.87
C MET A 38 -7.14 2.17 -8.31
N ILE A 39 -7.13 3.19 -9.16
CA ILE A 39 -7.46 4.56 -8.76
C ILE A 39 -8.43 5.22 -9.74
N ARG A 40 -9.28 6.10 -9.21
CA ARG A 40 -10.15 6.94 -10.02
C ARG A 40 -9.31 7.95 -10.80
N THR A 41 -9.54 8.06 -12.10
CA THR A 41 -8.84 9.05 -12.93
C THR A 41 -9.08 10.49 -12.47
N GLU A 42 -10.24 10.79 -11.88
CA GLU A 42 -10.56 12.13 -11.36
C GLU A 42 -9.69 12.54 -10.17
N ALA A 43 -9.36 11.61 -9.26
CA ALA A 43 -8.46 11.87 -8.13
C ALA A 43 -7.09 12.38 -8.62
N ILE A 44 -6.59 11.82 -9.72
CA ILE A 44 -5.31 12.22 -10.31
C ILE A 44 -5.41 13.56 -11.04
N ARG A 45 -6.46 13.73 -11.85
CA ARG A 45 -6.53 14.83 -12.83
C ARG A 45 -7.26 16.08 -12.34
N LYS A 46 -8.30 15.92 -11.53
CA LYS A 46 -9.17 17.02 -11.08
C LYS A 46 -8.81 17.49 -9.67
N ASP A 47 -8.54 16.56 -8.76
CA ASP A 47 -8.25 16.89 -7.36
C ASP A 47 -6.75 17.17 -7.11
N HIS A 48 -5.98 17.29 -8.19
CA HIS A 48 -4.56 17.70 -8.18
C HIS A 48 -3.65 16.88 -7.27
N ILE A 49 -4.02 15.64 -6.93
CA ILE A 49 -3.20 14.74 -6.11
C ILE A 49 -1.94 14.29 -6.86
N GLY A 50 -2.06 14.18 -8.19
CA GLY A 50 -0.99 13.73 -9.07
C GLY A 50 -0.71 12.23 -8.96
N ILE A 51 0.30 11.79 -9.70
CA ILE A 51 0.82 10.42 -9.60
C ILE A 51 1.69 10.26 -8.35
N ILE A 52 2.23 9.06 -8.15
CA ILE A 52 3.14 8.73 -7.04
C ILE A 52 4.33 9.72 -7.04
N PRO A 53 4.66 10.33 -5.88
CA PRO A 53 5.74 11.30 -5.78
C PRO A 53 7.11 10.66 -6.03
N GLU A 54 7.84 11.19 -7.02
CA GLU A 54 9.15 10.65 -7.42
C GLU A 54 10.28 11.05 -6.45
N ASP A 55 10.12 12.15 -5.71
CA ASP A 55 11.11 12.63 -4.73
C ASP A 55 11.33 11.62 -3.58
N ASN A 56 10.34 10.75 -3.35
CA ASN A 56 10.32 9.71 -2.32
C ASN A 56 10.35 8.29 -2.93
N PHE A 57 10.88 8.13 -4.15
CA PHE A 57 10.88 6.85 -4.87
C PHE A 57 11.36 5.69 -3.99
N ILE A 58 10.56 4.62 -3.93
CA ILE A 58 10.70 3.40 -3.11
C ILE A 58 10.76 3.60 -1.58
N TYR A 59 10.80 4.84 -1.10
CA TYR A 59 10.88 5.19 0.31
C TYR A 59 9.81 6.22 0.65
N TRP A 60 8.68 5.75 1.20
CA TRP A 60 7.51 6.57 1.56
C TRP A 60 6.68 7.10 0.40
N ASP A 61 6.98 6.73 -0.84
CA ASP A 61 6.20 7.09 -2.01
C ASP A 61 4.72 6.67 -1.90
N ASP A 62 4.46 5.41 -1.55
CA ASP A 62 3.12 4.89 -1.33
C ASP A 62 2.41 5.55 -0.15
N THR A 63 3.16 5.81 0.91
CA THR A 63 2.64 6.33 2.18
C THR A 63 2.26 7.80 2.03
N GLU A 64 3.13 8.60 1.42
CA GLU A 64 2.83 9.99 1.09
C GLU A 64 1.64 10.08 0.13
N TRP A 65 1.62 9.23 -0.91
CA TRP A 65 0.53 9.26 -1.87
C TRP A 65 -0.81 8.90 -1.24
N GLY A 66 -0.86 7.86 -0.40
CA GLY A 66 -2.04 7.52 0.39
C GLY A 66 -2.48 8.65 1.34
N HIS A 67 -1.53 9.32 1.99
CA HIS A 67 -1.82 10.48 2.82
C HIS A 67 -2.45 11.63 2.01
N ARG A 68 -1.93 11.93 0.82
CA ARG A 68 -2.51 12.94 -0.09
C ARG A 68 -3.93 12.57 -0.53
N MET A 69 -4.20 11.29 -0.79
CA MET A 69 -5.57 10.80 -1.07
C MET A 69 -6.51 11.08 0.10
N HIS A 70 -6.07 10.79 1.33
CA HIS A 70 -6.86 11.02 2.53
C HIS A 70 -7.14 12.51 2.76
N LEU A 71 -6.13 13.38 2.59
CA LEU A 71 -6.30 14.83 2.67
C LEU A 71 -7.28 15.39 1.64
N ALA A 72 -7.39 14.75 0.47
CA ALA A 72 -8.37 15.08 -0.56
C ALA A 72 -9.77 14.48 -0.32
N GLY A 73 -9.98 13.79 0.82
CA GLY A 73 -11.28 13.23 1.21
C GLY A 73 -11.58 11.84 0.63
N TYR A 74 -10.60 11.19 -0.01
CA TYR A 74 -10.76 9.83 -0.50
C TYR A 74 -10.53 8.80 0.60
N ARG A 75 -11.26 7.69 0.48
CA ARG A 75 -11.03 6.49 1.29
C ARG A 75 -10.11 5.54 0.53
N THR A 76 -9.13 5.00 1.23
CA THR A 76 -8.24 3.96 0.71
C THR A 76 -8.63 2.63 1.34
N VAL A 77 -8.75 1.59 0.52
CA VAL A 77 -9.16 0.26 0.97
C VAL A 77 -8.34 -0.83 0.32
N THR A 78 -8.12 -1.94 1.02
CA THR A 78 -7.76 -3.22 0.41
C THR A 78 -9.00 -4.09 0.29
N LEU A 79 -9.05 -4.93 -0.75
CA LEU A 79 -10.16 -5.84 -1.04
C LEU A 79 -9.62 -7.28 -1.04
N ALA A 80 -10.17 -8.15 -0.20
CA ALA A 80 -9.71 -9.55 -0.10
C ALA A 80 -9.95 -10.34 -1.41
N ALA A 81 -11.00 -10.00 -2.16
CA ALA A 81 -11.23 -10.55 -3.49
C ALA A 81 -10.18 -10.13 -4.55
N ALA A 82 -9.46 -9.02 -4.35
CA ALA A 82 -8.49 -8.50 -5.31
C ALA A 82 -7.08 -9.06 -5.04
N LYS A 83 -6.77 -10.20 -5.66
CA LYS A 83 -5.52 -10.92 -5.44
C LYS A 83 -4.50 -10.65 -6.55
N ALA A 84 -3.30 -10.25 -6.15
CA ALA A 84 -2.15 -10.10 -7.03
C ALA A 84 -0.95 -10.85 -6.43
N LEU A 85 -0.23 -11.61 -7.26
CA LEU A 85 1.01 -12.26 -6.85
C LEU A 85 2.16 -11.27 -7.03
N HIS A 86 2.79 -10.91 -5.92
CA HIS A 86 3.99 -10.09 -5.94
C HIS A 86 5.22 -10.98 -5.73
N GLN A 87 5.99 -11.21 -6.78
CA GLN A 87 7.27 -11.89 -6.66
C GLN A 87 8.28 -10.93 -6.06
N MET A 88 8.50 -11.05 -4.75
CA MET A 88 9.54 -10.29 -4.06
C MET A 88 10.91 -10.61 -4.66
N GLY A 89 11.72 -9.58 -4.89
CA GLY A 89 13.14 -9.72 -5.23
C GLY A 89 13.92 -10.23 -4.02
N ALA A 90 13.71 -11.48 -3.63
CA ALA A 90 14.59 -12.14 -2.68
C ALA A 90 15.91 -12.44 -3.39
N ASN A 91 17.03 -12.04 -2.78
CA ASN A 91 18.32 -12.65 -3.05
C ASN A 91 18.12 -14.16 -3.14
N ASN A 92 18.26 -14.72 -4.34
CA ASN A 92 18.49 -16.15 -4.50
C ASN A 92 19.83 -16.43 -3.81
N LYS A 93 19.84 -16.64 -2.50
CA LYS A 93 20.88 -17.47 -1.90
C LYS A 93 20.70 -18.81 -2.58
N LYS A 94 21.52 -19.06 -3.60
CA LYS A 94 21.80 -20.42 -4.01
C LYS A 94 22.25 -21.10 -2.74
N ASP A 95 21.44 -22.03 -2.26
CA ASP A 95 21.90 -22.93 -1.22
C ASP A 95 23.17 -23.57 -1.79
N GLY A 96 24.29 -23.39 -1.06
CA GLY A 96 25.56 -23.96 -1.45
C GLY A 96 25.46 -25.46 -1.22
N SER A 97 24.90 -26.19 -2.19
CA SER A 97 25.10 -27.63 -2.28
C SER A 97 26.56 -27.86 -2.65
N GLU A 98 27.31 -28.38 -1.67
CA GLU A 98 28.61 -29.05 -1.84
C GLU A 98 28.57 -30.11 -2.95
#